data_AF-A0A6M9PWS8-F1
#
_entry.id   AF-A0A6M9PWS8-F1
#
_cell.length_a   1.000
_cell.length_b   1.000
_cell.length_c   1.000
_cell.angle_alpha   90.00
_cell.angle_beta   90.00
_cell.angle_gamma   90.00
#
_symmetry.space_group_name_H-M   'P 1'
#
loop_
_entity.id
_entity.type
_entity.pdbx_description
1 polymer ?
#
loop_
_entity_poly.entity_id
_entity_poly.type
_entity_poly.pdbx_seq_one_letter_code
_entity_poly.pdbx_strand_id
1 'polypeptide(L)'
;MSMQNSDFYQAEQYLKLGLYPQAFETFMSLEVGNFECTFLAPCKMALDGQLNESQLEVLFHELERELKNKNPQAIYNYGVVKSHLGDVHKATELLQLAMDLGVAEARGALSRLLLK
;
A
#
# COMPACT_ATOMS: atom_id res chain seq x y z
N MET A 1 -22.29 -0.94 15.47
CA MET A 1 -21.20 -1.30 14.54
C MET A 1 -21.09 -0.16 13.54
N SER A 2 -19.93 0.50 13.44
CA SER A 2 -19.68 1.55 12.45
C SER A 2 -19.66 0.94 11.04
N MET A 3 -20.20 1.64 10.04
CA MET A 3 -20.26 1.19 8.64
C MET A 3 -18.86 0.84 8.07
N GLN A 4 -17.82 1.53 8.51
CA GLN A 4 -16.43 1.25 8.13
C GLN A 4 -15.96 -0.18 8.45
N ASN A 5 -16.47 -0.76 9.55
CA ASN A 5 -16.13 -2.13 9.91
C ASN A 5 -16.85 -3.14 8.99
N SER A 6 -18.10 -2.90 8.61
CA SER A 6 -18.81 -3.82 7.70
C SER A 6 -18.17 -3.89 6.32
N ASP A 7 -17.73 -2.74 5.80
CA ASP A 7 -17.15 -2.63 4.47
C ASP A 7 -15.77 -3.31 4.42
N PHE A 8 -14.98 -3.19 5.49
CA PHE A 8 -13.72 -3.93 5.62
C PHE A 8 -13.94 -5.45 5.62
N TYR A 9 -14.88 -5.94 6.43
CA TYR A 9 -15.20 -7.38 6.46
C TYR A 9 -15.69 -7.87 5.09
N GLN A 10 -16.48 -7.08 4.37
CA GLN A 10 -16.95 -7.42 3.04
C GLN A 10 -15.79 -7.52 2.05
N ALA A 11 -14.85 -6.57 2.07
CA ALA A 11 -13.64 -6.63 1.25
C ALA A 11 -12.81 -7.89 1.53
N GLU A 12 -12.68 -8.28 2.80
CA GLU A 12 -12.02 -9.54 3.19
C GLU A 12 -12.77 -10.78 2.68
N GLN A 13 -14.11 -10.78 2.64
CA GLN A 13 -14.86 -11.89 2.05
C GLN A 13 -14.61 -11.99 0.54
N TYR A 14 -14.57 -10.85 -0.17
CA TYR A 14 -14.22 -10.85 -1.59
C TYR A 14 -12.83 -11.44 -1.83
N LEU A 15 -11.82 -11.08 -1.01
CA LEU A 15 -10.49 -11.69 -1.09
C LEU A 15 -10.53 -13.20 -0.93
N LYS A 16 -11.22 -13.71 0.10
CA LYS A 16 -11.32 -15.14 0.39
C LYS A 16 -11.98 -15.92 -0.76
N LEU A 17 -12.86 -15.27 -1.50
CA LEU A 17 -13.55 -15.85 -2.66
C LEU A 17 -12.75 -15.69 -3.97
N GLY A 18 -11.58 -15.05 -3.95
CA GLY A 18 -10.79 -14.76 -5.14
C GLY A 18 -11.37 -13.64 -6.02
N LEU A 19 -12.32 -12.87 -5.48
CA LEU A 19 -12.95 -11.72 -6.14
C LEU A 19 -12.08 -10.48 -5.99
N TYR A 20 -10.86 -10.54 -6.52
CA TYR A 20 -9.84 -9.52 -6.32
C TYR A 20 -10.26 -8.12 -6.80
N PRO A 21 -10.96 -7.94 -7.94
CA PRO A 21 -11.42 -6.61 -8.33
C PRO A 21 -12.34 -5.94 -7.31
N GLN A 22 -13.33 -6.67 -6.81
CA GLN A 22 -14.29 -6.17 -5.83
C GLN A 22 -13.63 -5.90 -4.48
N ALA A 23 -12.71 -6.79 -4.07
CA ALA A 23 -11.92 -6.59 -2.87
C ALA A 23 -11.09 -5.30 -2.96
N PHE A 24 -10.37 -5.10 -4.07
CA PHE A 24 -9.54 -3.92 -4.30
C PHE A 24 -10.36 -2.65 -4.27
N GLU A 25 -11.46 -2.57 -5.04
CA GLU A 25 -12.35 -1.41 -5.08
C GLU A 25 -12.88 -1.07 -3.68
N THR A 26 -13.30 -2.07 -2.93
CA THR A 26 -13.82 -1.87 -1.57
C THR A 26 -12.72 -1.36 -0.63
N PHE A 27 -11.53 -1.96 -0.62
CA PHE A 27 -10.41 -1.46 0.19
C PHE A 27 -9.96 -0.05 -0.21
N MET A 28 -9.91 0.26 -1.50
CA MET A 28 -9.56 1.61 -1.96
C MET A 28 -10.59 2.63 -1.47
N SER A 29 -11.88 2.31 -1.50
CA SER A 29 -12.93 3.22 -1.01
C SER A 29 -12.83 3.55 0.48
N LEU A 30 -12.19 2.68 1.29
CA LEU A 30 -11.97 2.89 2.72
C LEU A 30 -10.76 3.79 3.02
N GLU A 31 -9.82 3.86 2.08
CA GLU A 31 -8.52 4.54 2.24
C GLU A 31 -8.54 5.91 1.54
N VAL A 32 -9.12 6.02 0.35
CA VAL A 32 -9.10 7.25 -0.45
C VAL A 32 -9.79 8.40 0.27
N GLY A 33 -9.05 9.49 0.48
CA GLY A 33 -9.54 10.70 1.16
C GLY A 33 -9.63 10.58 2.68
N ASN A 34 -9.28 9.43 3.26
CA ASN A 34 -9.18 9.27 4.71
C ASN A 34 -7.86 9.88 5.22
N PHE A 35 -7.93 10.66 6.30
CA PHE A 35 -6.76 11.33 6.88
C PHE A 35 -5.73 10.33 7.43
N GLU A 36 -6.20 9.19 7.95
CA GLU A 36 -5.34 8.14 8.52
C GLU A 36 -5.10 6.98 7.53
N CYS A 37 -5.21 7.23 6.23
CA CYS A 37 -5.02 6.19 5.22
C CYS A 37 -3.60 5.61 5.26
N THR A 38 -3.51 4.30 5.05
CA THR A 38 -2.23 3.58 4.96
C THR A 38 -2.12 2.77 3.68
N PHE A 39 -3.25 2.53 3.00
CA PHE A 39 -3.36 1.66 1.83
C PHE A 39 -2.77 0.26 2.08
N LEU A 40 -2.79 -0.23 3.33
CA LEU A 40 -2.13 -1.48 3.70
C LEU A 40 -2.75 -2.68 2.97
N ALA A 41 -4.08 -2.79 2.95
CA ALA A 41 -4.75 -3.91 2.29
C ALA A 41 -4.54 -3.92 0.77
N PRO A 42 -4.73 -2.80 0.04
CA PRO A 42 -4.37 -2.72 -1.39
C PRO A 42 -2.89 -3.04 -1.67
N CYS A 43 -1.96 -2.56 -0.82
CA CYS A 43 -0.55 -2.89 -0.97
C CYS A 43 -0.26 -4.38 -0.77
N LYS A 44 -0.91 -5.04 0.20
CA LYS A 44 -0.81 -6.51 0.37
C LYS A 44 -1.30 -7.25 -0.85
N MET A 45 -2.42 -6.85 -1.43
CA MET A 45 -2.91 -7.44 -2.69
C MET A 45 -1.90 -7.29 -3.83
N ALA A 46 -1.21 -6.16 -3.91
CA ALA A 46 -0.13 -5.96 -4.90
C ALA A 46 1.05 -6.93 -4.66
N LEU A 47 1.46 -7.11 -3.40
CA LEU A 47 2.53 -8.04 -3.02
C LEU A 47 2.18 -9.51 -3.28
N ASP A 48 0.89 -9.85 -3.19
CA ASP A 48 0.37 -11.20 -3.45
C ASP A 48 0.10 -11.45 -4.96
N GLY A 49 0.37 -10.48 -5.83
CA GLY A 49 0.13 -10.58 -7.27
C GLY A 49 -1.36 -10.63 -7.65
N GLN A 50 -2.23 -10.10 -6.81
CA GLN A 50 -3.69 -10.15 -6.97
C GLN A 50 -4.26 -8.96 -7.77
N LEU A 51 -3.42 -7.97 -8.07
CA LEU A 51 -3.81 -6.77 -8.82
C LEU A 51 -3.37 -6.86 -10.29
N ASN A 52 -4.24 -6.43 -11.19
CA ASN A 52 -3.86 -6.20 -12.58
C ASN A 52 -3.18 -4.83 -12.76
N GLU A 53 -2.67 -4.56 -13.96
CA GLU A 53 -1.93 -3.34 -14.29
C GLU A 53 -2.74 -2.06 -14.01
N SER A 54 -4.01 -2.02 -14.43
CA SER A 54 -4.88 -0.85 -14.20
C SER A 54 -5.12 -0.60 -12.71
N GLN A 55 -5.25 -1.65 -11.91
CA GLN A 55 -5.40 -1.51 -10.46
C GLN A 55 -4.11 -1.04 -9.79
N LEU A 56 -2.95 -1.50 -10.27
CA LEU A 56 -1.65 -1.00 -9.81
C LEU A 56 -1.49 0.49 -10.14
N GLU A 57 -1.89 0.94 -11.33
CA GLU A 57 -1.87 2.35 -11.70
C GLU A 57 -2.73 3.21 -10.75
N VAL A 58 -3.95 2.75 -10.45
CA VAL A 58 -4.84 3.44 -9.50
C VAL A 58 -4.23 3.48 -8.10
N LEU A 59 -3.69 2.37 -7.61
CA LEU A 59 -3.03 2.32 -6.30
C LEU A 59 -1.84 3.28 -6.24
N PHE A 60 -0.99 3.29 -7.28
CA PHE A 60 0.18 4.16 -7.31
C PHE A 60 -0.18 5.63 -7.45
N HIS A 61 -1.25 5.97 -8.16
CA HIS A 61 -1.76 7.34 -8.21
C HIS A 61 -2.05 7.87 -6.79
N GLU A 62 -2.77 7.10 -5.99
CA GLU A 62 -3.13 7.51 -4.63
C GLU A 62 -1.93 7.51 -3.68
N LEU A 63 -1.03 6.54 -3.79
CA LEU A 63 0.22 6.53 -3.00
C LEU A 63 1.15 7.71 -3.35
N GLU A 64 1.20 8.15 -4.60
CA GLU A 64 1.93 9.37 -5.00
C GLU A 64 1.28 10.64 -4.46
N ARG A 65 -0.03 10.65 -4.23
CA ARG A 65 -0.70 11.76 -3.51
C ARG A 65 -0.27 11.76 -2.05
N GLU A 66 -0.25 10.61 -1.40
CA GLU A 66 0.18 10.47 -0.01
C GLU A 66 1.67 10.77 0.21
N LEU A 67 2.50 10.51 -0.81
CA LEU A 67 3.90 10.98 -0.83
C LEU A 67 3.98 12.51 -0.72
N LYS A 68 3.15 13.24 -1.48
CA LYS A 68 3.09 14.72 -1.40
C LYS A 68 2.55 15.20 -0.05
N ASN A 69 1.62 14.46 0.52
CA ASN A 69 1.05 14.74 1.85
C ASN A 69 2.00 14.36 3.01
N LYS A 70 3.15 13.74 2.70
CA LYS A 70 4.13 13.22 3.68
C LYS A 70 3.52 12.23 4.68
N ASN A 71 2.58 11.40 4.23
CA ASN A 71 1.99 10.34 5.05
C ASN A 71 3.00 9.20 5.25
N PRO A 72 3.58 9.02 6.46
CA PRO A 72 4.73 8.13 6.63
C PRO A 72 4.41 6.67 6.34
N GLN A 73 3.24 6.19 6.78
CA GLN A 73 2.88 4.78 6.67
C GLN A 73 2.52 4.39 5.23
N ALA A 74 1.80 5.26 4.51
CA ALA A 74 1.51 5.06 3.09
C ALA A 74 2.80 5.07 2.25
N ILE A 75 3.74 6.00 2.53
CA ILE A 75 5.06 6.06 1.88
C ILE A 75 5.86 4.77 2.12
N TYR A 76 5.88 4.28 3.36
CA TYR A 76 6.54 3.00 3.68
C TYR A 76 5.94 1.84 2.88
N ASN A 77 4.61 1.69 2.91
CA ASN A 77 3.92 0.61 2.19
C ASN A 77 4.18 0.69 0.68
N TYR A 78 4.20 1.90 0.12
CA TYR A 78 4.56 2.13 -1.28
C TYR A 78 5.99 1.67 -1.61
N GLY A 79 6.94 2.02 -0.75
CA GLY A 79 8.34 1.60 -0.90
C GLY A 79 8.51 0.08 -0.88
N VAL A 80 7.76 -0.62 -0.01
CA VAL A 80 7.75 -2.09 0.04
C VAL A 80 7.21 -2.69 -1.26
N VAL A 81 6.11 -2.15 -1.81
CA VAL A 81 5.55 -2.61 -3.10
C VAL A 81 6.52 -2.36 -4.25
N LYS A 82 7.13 -1.17 -4.34
CA LYS A 82 8.13 -0.89 -5.39
C LYS A 82 9.34 -1.83 -5.29
N SER A 83 9.80 -2.13 -4.08
CA SER A 83 10.87 -3.11 -3.85
C SER A 83 10.49 -4.49 -4.37
N HIS A 84 9.26 -4.93 -4.10
CA HIS A 84 8.75 -6.23 -4.55
C HIS A 84 8.67 -6.32 -6.08
N LEU A 85 8.25 -5.24 -6.74
CA LEU A 85 8.16 -5.15 -8.20
C LEU A 85 9.51 -4.90 -8.89
N GLY A 86 10.62 -4.87 -8.14
CA GLY A 86 11.97 -4.71 -8.68
C GLY A 86 12.38 -3.27 -8.99
N ASP A 87 11.56 -2.28 -8.66
CA ASP A 87 11.92 -0.86 -8.76
C ASP A 87 12.76 -0.45 -7.55
N VAL A 88 14.01 -0.90 -7.54
CA VAL A 88 14.97 -0.70 -6.43
C VAL A 88 15.22 0.78 -6.18
N HIS A 89 15.26 1.59 -7.24
CA HIS A 89 15.56 3.02 -7.12
C HIS A 89 14.44 3.76 -6.38
N LYS A 90 13.19 3.67 -6.87
CA LYS A 90 12.06 4.31 -6.21
C LYS A 90 11.81 3.74 -4.82
N ALA A 91 11.99 2.43 -4.63
CA ALA A 91 11.87 1.79 -3.32
C ALA A 91 12.87 2.35 -2.30
N THR A 92 14.12 2.57 -2.72
CA THR A 92 15.16 3.15 -1.87
C THR A 92 14.78 4.56 -1.41
N GLU A 93 14.33 5.41 -2.34
CA GLU A 93 13.91 6.78 -2.02
C GLU A 93 12.74 6.81 -1.03
N LEU A 94 11.71 6.00 -1.29
CA LEU A 94 10.51 5.92 -0.45
C LEU A 94 10.82 5.38 0.95
N LEU A 95 11.63 4.32 1.05
CA LEU A 95 11.97 3.71 2.34
C LEU A 95 12.91 4.61 3.16
N GLN A 96 13.84 5.32 2.51
CA GLN A 96 14.65 6.33 3.18
C GLN A 96 13.79 7.46 3.75
N LEU A 97 12.86 7.99 2.94
CA LEU A 97 11.94 9.04 3.40
C LEU A 97 11.03 8.56 4.54
N ALA A 98 10.49 7.34 4.46
CA ALA A 98 9.68 6.78 5.53
C ALA A 98 10.47 6.64 6.85
N MET A 99 11.75 6.27 6.77
CA MET A 99 12.64 6.23 7.93
C MET A 99 12.86 7.63 8.50
N ASP A 100 13.12 8.63 7.66
CA ASP A 100 13.29 10.03 8.10
C ASP A 100 12.02 10.62 8.72
N LEU A 101 10.85 10.12 8.31
CA LEU A 101 9.54 10.44 8.88
C LEU A 101 9.18 9.61 10.13
N GLY A 102 10.06 8.70 10.58
CA GLY A 102 9.92 7.98 11.84
C GLY A 102 9.27 6.59 11.77
N VAL A 103 9.10 6.00 10.59
CA VAL A 103 8.60 4.61 10.46
C VAL A 103 9.70 3.62 10.85
N ALA A 104 9.53 2.93 11.97
CA ALA A 104 10.56 2.07 12.56
C ALA A 104 10.96 0.91 11.64
N GLU A 105 10.00 0.35 10.91
CA GLU A 105 10.17 -0.80 10.02
C GLU A 105 10.97 -0.45 8.75
N ALA A 106 10.99 0.83 8.36
CA ALA A 106 11.60 1.30 7.12
C ALA A 106 13.10 0.98 7.05
N ARG A 107 13.83 1.13 8.16
CA ARG A 107 15.26 0.79 8.23
C ARG A 107 15.52 -0.67 7.89
N GLY A 108 14.70 -1.57 8.42
CA GLY A 108 14.82 -3.01 8.19
C GLY A 108 14.50 -3.37 6.74
N ALA A 109 13.47 -2.75 6.16
CA ALA A 109 13.12 -2.93 4.75
C ALA A 109 14.22 -2.42 3.82
N LEU A 110 14.75 -1.22 4.06
CA LEU A 110 15.84 -0.63 3.27
C LEU A 110 17.11 -1.48 3.34
N SER A 111 17.46 -1.96 4.55
CA SER A 111 18.63 -2.83 4.72
C SER A 111 18.49 -4.13 3.91
N ARG A 112 17.30 -4.75 3.91
CA ARG A 112 17.04 -5.95 3.09
C ARG A 112 17.06 -5.67 1.59
N LEU A 113 16.65 -4.49 1.15
CA LEU A 113 16.69 -4.10 -0.26
C LEU A 113 18.13 -3.98 -0.77
N LEU A 114 19.01 -3.35 0.01
CA LEU A 114 20.38 -3.05 -0.41
C LEU A 114 21.37 -4.23 -0.27
N LEU A 115 20.99 -5.27 0.46
CA LEU A 115 21.80 -6.49 0.66
C LEU A 115 21.47 -7.63 -0.32
N LYS A 116 20.48 -7.43 -1.20
CA LYS A 116 20.16 -8.35 -2.30
C LYS A 116 21.10 -8.13 -3.47
#